data_AF-A0A6G7YD74-F1
#
_entry.id   AF-A0A6G7YD74-F1
#
_cell.length_a   1.000
_cell.length_b   1.000
_cell.length_c   1.000
_cell.angle_alpha   90.00
_cell.angle_beta   90.00
_cell.angle_gamma   90.00
#
_symmetry.space_group_name_H-M   'P 1'
#
loop_
_entity.id
_entity.type
_entity.pdbx_description
1 polymer ?
#
loop_
_entity_poly.entity_id
_entity_poly.type
_entity_poly.pdbx_seq_one_letter_code
_entity_poly.pdbx_strand_id
1 'polypeptide(L)'
;MSTPIRVAGFLAAVVAAFALALVVGQAVGPVGGDEPVSAHGDVHEPASEPVTATTDDIPGGLMVSQSGYTLALAEPSTRAGQDRPVAFTITGPDGAPVTGFEVEHEKQLHLIAVRRDFTGFQHVHPVLDEDTGVWSVDLDLTPGSWRVFADFTATGADALTLGADLSVDGRPEPATPLAENHTATVGDYEVTLDGDLRAGEDAELTVRVEKDGEPVTDLQPYLGAYGHLVALRGGDLAYLHVHPGGSTEPGPEVTFYAAVPSDGTYHLYLDFQHDGVVRTAAFTVRSGGHP
;
A
#
# COMPACT_ATOMS: atom_id res chain seq x y z
N MET A 1 19.28 -49.55 22.88
CA MET A 1 17.85 -49.30 22.58
C MET A 1 17.75 -48.91 21.12
N SER A 2 16.99 -49.62 20.30
CA SER A 2 16.93 -49.37 18.85
C SER A 2 16.08 -48.13 18.53
N THR A 3 16.38 -47.46 17.42
CA THR A 3 15.64 -46.28 16.94
C THR A 3 14.12 -46.46 16.90
N PRO A 4 13.56 -47.61 16.48
CA PRO A 4 12.10 -47.84 16.50
C PRO A 4 11.49 -47.78 17.90
N ILE A 5 12.21 -48.26 18.92
CA ILE A 5 11.74 -48.26 20.31
C ILE A 5 11.74 -46.83 20.87
N ARG A 6 12.70 -45.99 20.48
CA ARG A 6 12.73 -44.57 20.87
C ARG A 6 11.58 -43.78 20.24
N VAL A 7 11.29 -44.01 18.96
CA VAL A 7 10.18 -43.37 18.25
C VAL A 7 8.83 -43.80 18.84
N ALA A 8 8.65 -45.09 19.11
CA ALA A 8 7.43 -45.59 19.76
C ALA A 8 7.25 -45.01 21.17
N GLY A 9 8.32 -44.92 21.96
CA GLY A 9 8.30 -44.29 23.27
C GLY A 9 7.97 -42.80 23.23
N PHE A 10 8.52 -42.06 22.25
CA PHE A 10 8.22 -40.65 22.06
C PHE A 10 6.75 -40.42 21.69
N LEU A 11 6.21 -41.18 20.74
CA LEU A 11 4.79 -41.08 20.34
C LEU A 11 3.86 -41.40 21.51
N ALA A 12 4.18 -42.42 22.31
CA ALA A 12 3.41 -42.76 23.50
C ALA A 12 3.43 -41.62 24.54
N ALA A 13 4.57 -40.95 24.73
CA ALA A 13 4.69 -39.81 25.64
C ALA A 13 3.86 -38.61 25.16
N VAL A 14 3.85 -38.32 23.85
CA VAL A 14 3.04 -37.23 23.26
C VAL A 14 1.55 -37.49 23.46
N VAL A 15 1.08 -38.72 23.17
CA VAL A 15 -0.33 -39.09 23.37
C VAL A 15 -0.73 -38.99 24.84
N ALA A 16 0.13 -39.45 25.76
CA ALA A 16 -0.13 -39.36 27.20
C ALA A 16 -0.20 -37.90 27.68
N ALA A 17 0.69 -37.03 27.20
CA ALA A 17 0.65 -35.61 27.52
C ALA A 17 -0.62 -34.93 27.02
N PHE A 18 -1.06 -35.26 25.79
CA PHE A 18 -2.28 -34.70 25.21
C PHE A 18 -3.54 -35.17 25.96
N ALA A 19 -3.61 -36.46 26.31
CA ALA A 19 -4.71 -37.00 27.10
C ALA A 19 -4.79 -36.37 28.50
N LEU A 20 -3.63 -36.17 29.16
CA LEU A 20 -3.58 -35.49 30.45
C LEU A 20 -4.06 -34.04 30.35
N ALA A 21 -3.65 -33.31 29.32
CA ALA A 21 -4.09 -31.93 29.10
C ALA A 21 -5.60 -31.83 28.89
N LEU A 22 -6.21 -32.75 28.13
CA LEU A 22 -7.66 -32.79 27.92
C LEU A 22 -8.42 -33.07 29.23
N VAL A 23 -7.95 -34.01 30.05
CA VAL A 23 -8.57 -34.31 31.36
C VAL A 23 -8.47 -33.12 32.30
N VAL A 24 -7.31 -32.46 32.37
CA VAL A 24 -7.12 -31.26 33.19
C VAL A 24 -8.01 -30.12 32.68
N GLY A 25 -8.08 -29.89 31.37
CA GLY A 25 -8.94 -28.86 30.78
C GLY A 25 -10.43 -29.07 31.09
N GLN A 26 -10.90 -30.32 31.06
CA GLN A 26 -12.29 -30.63 31.46
C GLN A 26 -12.54 -30.48 32.96
N ALA A 27 -11.54 -30.76 33.81
CA ALA A 27 -11.67 -30.62 35.25
C ALA A 27 -11.62 -29.16 35.72
N VAL A 28 -10.83 -28.31 35.06
CA VAL A 28 -10.67 -26.90 35.43
C VAL A 28 -11.76 -26.01 34.81
N GLY A 29 -12.38 -26.44 33.71
CA GLY A 29 -13.39 -25.66 33.02
C GLY A 29 -12.82 -24.39 32.36
N PRO A 30 -13.63 -23.63 31.60
CA PRO A 30 -13.19 -22.37 31.02
C PRO A 30 -12.88 -21.35 32.12
N VAL A 31 -11.71 -20.71 32.04
CA VAL A 31 -11.36 -19.58 32.92
C VAL A 31 -12.06 -18.34 32.38
N GLY A 32 -13.18 -17.96 33.01
CA GLY A 32 -13.98 -16.78 32.68
C GLY A 32 -15.46 -17.05 32.41
N GLY A 33 -16.12 -17.91 33.20
CA GLY A 33 -17.56 -18.19 33.07
C GLY A 33 -18.37 -17.80 34.31
N ASP A 34 -19.45 -17.07 34.07
CA ASP A 34 -20.66 -16.89 34.89
C ASP A 34 -20.59 -15.98 36.14
N GLU A 35 -20.53 -14.67 35.92
CA GLU A 35 -21.30 -13.76 36.78
C GLU A 35 -22.72 -13.59 36.22
N PRO A 36 -23.77 -13.63 37.07
CA PRO A 36 -25.13 -13.44 36.64
C PRO A 36 -25.31 -11.99 36.18
N VAL A 37 -25.63 -11.80 34.89
CA VAL A 37 -26.12 -10.52 34.38
C VAL A 37 -27.39 -10.15 35.14
N SER A 38 -27.27 -9.15 36.01
CA SER A 38 -28.40 -8.46 36.62
C SER A 38 -29.34 -7.97 35.54
N ALA A 39 -30.60 -8.35 35.67
CA ALA A 39 -31.70 -7.77 34.90
C ALA A 39 -31.69 -6.25 35.08
N HIS A 40 -31.47 -5.52 33.99
CA HIS A 40 -31.83 -4.12 33.86
C HIS A 40 -32.79 -3.98 32.70
N GLY A 41 -33.87 -3.25 32.97
CA GLY A 41 -35.12 -3.29 32.23
C GLY A 41 -35.06 -2.69 30.84
N ASP A 42 -36.15 -2.93 30.13
CA ASP A 42 -36.48 -2.40 28.82
C ASP A 42 -36.15 -0.91 28.69
N VAL A 43 -35.09 -0.61 27.93
CA VAL A 43 -34.95 0.63 27.18
C VAL A 43 -34.45 0.23 25.80
N HIS A 44 -35.29 0.43 24.78
CA HIS A 44 -34.91 0.28 23.38
C HIS A 44 -33.83 1.31 23.01
N GLU A 45 -32.61 0.84 22.78
CA GLU A 45 -31.64 1.46 21.87
C GLU A 45 -31.21 0.39 20.85
N PRO A 46 -31.13 0.72 19.55
CA PRO A 46 -30.73 -0.26 18.55
C PRO A 46 -29.24 -0.59 18.75
N ALA A 47 -28.96 -1.83 19.15
CA ALA A 47 -27.60 -2.35 19.16
C ALA A 47 -27.07 -2.39 17.73
N SER A 48 -25.94 -1.69 17.52
CA SER A 48 -25.17 -1.74 16.28
C SER A 48 -24.79 -3.19 15.96
N GLU A 49 -25.09 -3.61 14.74
CA GLU A 49 -24.71 -4.92 14.23
C GLU A 49 -23.17 -5.13 14.32
N PRO A 50 -22.69 -6.37 14.48
CA PRO A 50 -21.27 -6.64 14.37
C PRO A 50 -20.80 -6.25 12.96
N VAL A 51 -19.93 -5.25 12.88
CA VAL A 51 -19.27 -4.84 11.63
C VAL A 51 -18.44 -6.03 11.14
N THR A 52 -19.01 -6.79 10.22
CA THR A 52 -18.22 -7.65 9.34
C THR A 52 -17.53 -6.67 8.40
N ALA A 53 -16.23 -6.44 8.59
CA ALA A 53 -15.45 -5.69 7.60
C ALA A 53 -15.66 -6.39 6.25
N THR A 54 -16.34 -5.73 5.34
CA THR A 54 -16.40 -6.16 3.95
C THR A 54 -15.00 -6.00 3.37
N THR A 55 -14.67 -6.73 2.31
CA THR A 55 -13.38 -6.58 1.62
C THR A 55 -13.13 -5.17 1.08
N ASP A 56 -14.17 -4.32 1.07
CA ASP A 56 -14.13 -2.92 0.64
C ASP A 56 -13.50 -1.99 1.70
N ASP A 57 -13.40 -2.43 2.97
CA ASP A 57 -12.77 -1.65 4.06
C ASP A 57 -11.26 -1.90 4.20
N ILE A 58 -10.69 -2.81 3.40
CA ILE A 58 -9.25 -3.10 3.43
C ILE A 58 -8.54 -2.12 2.49
N PRO A 59 -7.54 -1.35 2.97
CA PRO A 59 -6.77 -0.49 2.10
C PRO A 59 -6.17 -1.23 0.90
N GLY A 60 -6.13 -0.53 -0.23
CA GLY A 60 -5.62 -1.06 -1.49
C GLY A 60 -4.17 -1.55 -1.37
N GLY A 61 -3.79 -2.43 -2.29
CA GLY A 61 -2.40 -2.81 -2.45
C GLY A 61 -1.86 -3.76 -1.39
N LEU A 62 -2.63 -4.16 -0.37
CA LEU A 62 -2.22 -5.16 0.62
C LEU A 62 -2.38 -6.60 0.11
N MET A 63 -3.30 -6.82 -0.82
CA MET A 63 -3.64 -8.13 -1.37
C MET A 63 -3.05 -8.30 -2.77
N VAL A 64 -2.53 -9.49 -3.07
CA VAL A 64 -2.13 -9.87 -4.43
C VAL A 64 -3.34 -10.20 -5.31
N SER A 65 -4.46 -10.57 -4.68
CA SER A 65 -5.72 -10.91 -5.34
C SER A 65 -6.91 -10.31 -4.61
N GLN A 66 -7.82 -9.71 -5.36
CA GLN A 66 -9.08 -9.14 -4.86
C GLN A 66 -10.14 -9.23 -5.96
N SER A 67 -11.39 -9.52 -5.57
CA SER A 67 -12.53 -9.57 -6.50
C SER A 67 -12.32 -10.48 -7.72
N GLY A 68 -11.53 -11.56 -7.57
CA GLY A 68 -11.18 -12.49 -8.63
C GLY A 68 -10.01 -12.05 -9.53
N TYR A 69 -9.53 -10.82 -9.39
CA TYR A 69 -8.33 -10.34 -10.06
C TYR A 69 -7.08 -10.74 -9.29
N THR A 70 -5.97 -11.01 -9.98
CA THR A 70 -4.67 -11.32 -9.35
C THR A 70 -3.52 -10.66 -10.12
N LEU A 71 -2.64 -9.98 -9.39
CA LEU A 71 -1.37 -9.50 -9.91
C LEU A 71 -0.32 -10.62 -9.85
N ALA A 72 0.17 -11.05 -11.00
CA ALA A 72 1.18 -12.11 -11.10
C ALA A 72 2.45 -11.59 -11.77
N LEU A 73 3.51 -11.43 -10.98
CA LEU A 73 4.85 -11.18 -11.51
C LEU A 73 5.31 -12.38 -12.34
N ALA A 74 5.90 -12.13 -13.51
CA ALA A 74 6.51 -13.18 -14.32
C ALA A 74 7.67 -13.85 -13.56
N GLU A 75 8.45 -13.04 -12.85
CA GLU A 75 9.52 -13.48 -11.96
C GLU A 75 9.38 -12.74 -10.62
N PRO A 76 9.22 -13.44 -9.48
CA PRO A 76 9.09 -12.80 -8.16
C PRO A 76 10.44 -12.34 -7.59
N SER A 77 11.54 -12.58 -8.31
CA SER A 77 12.89 -12.16 -7.93
C SER A 77 13.69 -11.68 -9.13
N THR A 78 14.53 -10.67 -8.92
CA THR A 78 15.45 -10.14 -9.93
C THR A 78 16.75 -9.67 -9.28
N ARG A 79 17.70 -9.18 -10.08
CA ARG A 79 18.93 -8.56 -9.59
C ARG A 79 18.80 -7.05 -9.57
N ALA A 80 19.54 -6.42 -8.66
CA ALA A 80 19.71 -4.98 -8.64
C ALA A 80 20.38 -4.46 -9.92
N GLY A 81 20.09 -3.21 -10.26
CA GLY A 81 20.62 -2.49 -11.41
C GLY A 81 19.67 -1.40 -11.88
N GLN A 82 20.15 -0.60 -12.83
CA GLN A 82 19.30 0.33 -13.57
C GLN A 82 18.55 -0.40 -14.68
N ASP A 83 17.41 0.15 -15.08
CA ASP A 83 16.60 -0.31 -16.21
C ASP A 83 16.37 -1.84 -16.20
N ARG A 84 15.99 -2.37 -15.03
CA ARG A 84 15.73 -3.81 -14.88
C ARG A 84 14.35 -4.13 -15.43
N PRO A 85 14.24 -5.01 -16.44
CA PRO A 85 12.94 -5.37 -16.98
C PRO A 85 12.15 -6.15 -15.94
N VAL A 86 10.93 -5.68 -15.70
CA VAL A 86 9.92 -6.33 -14.88
C VAL A 86 8.69 -6.55 -15.75
N ALA A 87 8.20 -7.78 -15.73
CA ALA A 87 7.01 -8.18 -16.45
C ALA A 87 6.00 -8.83 -15.51
N PHE A 88 4.72 -8.62 -15.78
CA PHE A 88 3.64 -9.18 -14.97
C PHE A 88 2.35 -9.28 -15.79
N THR A 89 1.36 -9.99 -15.25
CA THR A 89 0.01 -10.07 -15.80
C THR A 89 -1.00 -9.75 -14.71
N ILE A 90 -2.13 -9.14 -15.07
CA ILE A 90 -3.34 -9.15 -14.24
C ILE A 90 -4.23 -10.26 -14.77
N THR A 91 -4.51 -11.29 -13.98
CA THR A 91 -5.49 -12.33 -14.37
C THR A 91 -6.86 -11.99 -13.80
N GLY A 92 -7.92 -12.14 -14.58
CA GLY A 92 -9.29 -11.87 -14.17
C GLY A 92 -9.96 -13.03 -13.43
N PRO A 93 -11.23 -12.86 -13.02
CA PRO A 93 -12.00 -13.88 -12.31
C PRO A 93 -12.21 -15.20 -13.07
N ASP A 94 -12.06 -15.17 -14.40
CA ASP A 94 -12.09 -16.34 -15.29
C ASP A 94 -10.74 -17.06 -15.40
N GLY A 95 -9.70 -16.53 -14.76
CA GLY A 95 -8.33 -17.04 -14.77
C GLY A 95 -7.53 -16.66 -16.03
N ALA A 96 -8.08 -15.87 -16.95
CA ALA A 96 -7.40 -15.41 -18.15
C ALA A 96 -6.68 -14.07 -17.89
N PRO A 97 -5.60 -13.75 -18.63
CA PRO A 97 -5.02 -12.40 -18.61
C PRO A 97 -6.05 -11.36 -19.06
N VAL A 98 -6.17 -10.29 -18.29
CA VAL A 98 -6.97 -9.12 -18.63
C VAL A 98 -6.23 -8.31 -19.69
N THR A 99 -6.93 -7.91 -20.74
CA THR A 99 -6.43 -7.01 -21.80
C THR A 99 -7.27 -5.75 -21.97
N GLY A 100 -8.47 -5.71 -21.38
CA GLY A 100 -9.35 -4.54 -21.38
C GLY A 100 -9.21 -3.72 -20.10
N PHE A 101 -8.67 -2.51 -20.23
CA PHE A 101 -8.45 -1.57 -19.13
C PHE A 101 -8.96 -0.18 -19.51
N GLU A 102 -9.60 0.49 -18.56
CA GLU A 102 -10.01 1.89 -18.69
C GLU A 102 -8.80 2.82 -18.55
N VAL A 103 -8.87 4.00 -19.17
CA VAL A 103 -7.82 5.02 -19.09
C VAL A 103 -8.16 5.99 -17.96
N GLU A 104 -7.32 6.03 -16.93
CA GLU A 104 -7.37 6.96 -15.81
C GLU A 104 -6.04 7.73 -15.73
N HIS A 105 -6.11 9.05 -15.51
CA HIS A 105 -4.92 9.91 -15.53
C HIS A 105 -4.01 9.68 -16.77
N GLU A 106 -4.64 9.56 -17.95
CA GLU A 106 -4.00 9.35 -19.26
C GLU A 106 -3.31 7.98 -19.44
N LYS A 107 -3.43 7.05 -18.48
CA LYS A 107 -2.81 5.73 -18.50
C LYS A 107 -3.81 4.64 -18.18
N GLN A 108 -3.55 3.42 -18.63
CA GLN A 108 -4.39 2.27 -18.32
C GLN A 108 -4.02 1.61 -16.98
N LEU A 109 -2.79 1.84 -16.52
CA LEU A 109 -2.26 1.26 -15.30
C LEU A 109 -1.15 2.16 -14.75
N HIS A 110 -1.22 2.45 -13.46
CA HIS A 110 -0.12 3.03 -12.70
C HIS A 110 0.57 1.92 -11.91
N LEU A 111 1.88 1.81 -12.09
CA LEU A 111 2.69 0.86 -11.33
C LEU A 111 3.58 1.64 -10.37
N ILE A 112 3.38 1.40 -9.08
CA ILE A 112 4.21 1.97 -8.02
C ILE A 112 5.15 0.87 -7.53
N ALA A 113 6.45 1.11 -7.55
CA ALA A 113 7.44 0.23 -6.95
C ALA A 113 8.08 0.93 -5.76
N VAL A 114 7.95 0.36 -4.56
CA VAL A 114 8.51 0.93 -3.33
C VAL A 114 9.34 -0.11 -2.59
N ARG A 115 10.47 0.32 -2.00
CA ARG A 115 11.19 -0.51 -1.03
C ARG A 115 10.37 -0.63 0.25
N ARG A 116 10.42 -1.80 0.88
CA ARG A 116 9.79 -2.05 2.19
C ARG A 116 10.31 -1.13 3.31
N ASP A 117 11.48 -0.54 3.12
CA ASP A 117 12.09 0.45 4.04
C ASP A 117 11.94 1.90 3.55
N PHE A 118 11.16 2.14 2.49
CA PHE A 118 10.89 3.45 1.88
C PHE A 118 12.10 4.19 1.31
N THR A 119 13.26 3.54 1.20
CA THR A 119 14.48 4.16 0.62
C THR A 119 14.54 4.12 -0.90
N GLY A 120 13.48 3.68 -1.56
CA GLY A 120 13.33 3.70 -3.01
C GLY A 120 11.85 3.72 -3.38
N PHE A 121 11.49 4.57 -4.33
CA PHE A 121 10.14 4.76 -4.86
C PHE A 121 10.23 5.06 -6.35
N GLN A 122 9.34 4.48 -7.14
CA GLN A 122 9.15 4.77 -8.55
C GLN A 122 7.66 4.74 -8.87
N HIS A 123 7.18 5.75 -9.60
CA HIS A 123 5.86 5.78 -10.21
C HIS A 123 6.04 5.69 -11.71
N VAL A 124 5.68 4.53 -12.28
CA VAL A 124 5.91 4.25 -13.70
C VAL A 124 4.63 3.74 -14.37
N HIS A 125 4.64 3.76 -15.70
CA HIS A 125 3.50 3.40 -16.52
C HIS A 125 3.92 2.28 -17.46
N PRO A 126 3.65 1.01 -17.09
CA PRO A 126 4.03 -0.12 -17.91
C PRO A 126 3.25 -0.12 -19.24
N VAL A 127 3.78 -0.87 -20.20
CA VAL A 127 3.15 -1.05 -21.52
C VAL A 127 2.53 -2.45 -21.58
N LEU A 128 1.27 -2.51 -21.99
CA LEU A 128 0.53 -3.74 -22.23
C LEU A 128 0.83 -4.29 -23.63
N ASP A 129 1.18 -5.57 -23.69
CA ASP A 129 1.04 -6.38 -24.89
C ASP A 129 -0.39 -6.94 -24.92
N GLU A 130 -1.23 -6.40 -25.82
CA GLU A 130 -2.65 -6.76 -25.93
C GLU A 130 -2.87 -8.19 -26.45
N ASP A 131 -1.88 -8.79 -27.15
CA ASP A 131 -1.99 -10.16 -27.66
C ASP A 131 -1.76 -11.19 -26.54
N THR A 132 -0.87 -10.87 -25.58
CA THR A 132 -0.51 -11.79 -24.50
C THR A 132 -1.07 -11.43 -23.12
N GLY A 133 -1.53 -10.18 -22.93
CA GLY A 133 -1.93 -9.64 -21.62
C GLY A 133 -0.77 -9.37 -20.66
N VAL A 134 0.46 -9.26 -21.20
CA VAL A 134 1.68 -9.04 -20.41
C VAL A 134 1.98 -7.55 -20.35
N TRP A 135 2.16 -7.05 -19.14
CA TRP A 135 2.67 -5.72 -18.87
C TRP A 135 4.18 -5.77 -18.73
N SER A 136 4.87 -4.74 -19.24
CA SER A 136 6.32 -4.61 -19.13
C SER A 136 6.74 -3.19 -18.78
N VAL A 137 7.78 -3.08 -17.94
CA VAL A 137 8.41 -1.81 -17.57
C VAL A 137 9.85 -2.05 -17.12
N ASP A 138 10.68 -1.02 -17.25
CA ASP A 138 12.02 -1.02 -16.70
C ASP A 138 12.04 -0.27 -15.36
N LEU A 139 12.64 -0.88 -14.33
CA LEU A 139 12.75 -0.32 -12.99
C LEU A 139 14.20 -0.17 -12.56
N ASP A 140 14.50 0.92 -11.85
CA ASP A 140 15.76 1.09 -11.14
C ASP A 140 15.69 0.40 -9.78
N LEU A 141 16.37 -0.74 -9.63
CA LEU A 141 16.23 -1.60 -8.47
C LEU A 141 17.53 -1.68 -7.67
N THR A 142 17.44 -1.40 -6.36
CA THR A 142 18.51 -1.66 -5.40
C THR A 142 18.25 -2.95 -4.62
N PRO A 143 19.28 -3.62 -4.08
CA PRO A 143 19.08 -4.83 -3.28
C PRO A 143 18.10 -4.64 -2.13
N GLY A 144 17.25 -5.64 -1.88
CA GLY A 144 16.28 -5.63 -0.79
C GLY A 144 14.89 -6.10 -1.21
N SER A 145 13.92 -5.93 -0.32
CA SER A 145 12.52 -6.28 -0.58
C SER A 145 11.77 -5.08 -1.13
N TRP A 146 11.18 -5.24 -2.31
CA TRP A 146 10.30 -4.28 -2.94
C TRP A 146 8.87 -4.79 -2.89
N ARG A 147 7.92 -3.86 -2.86
CA ARG A 147 6.52 -4.11 -3.15
C ARG A 147 6.16 -3.32 -4.40
N VAL A 148 5.51 -3.99 -5.34
CA VAL A 148 4.90 -3.35 -6.51
C VAL A 148 3.40 -3.28 -6.30
N PHE A 149 2.80 -2.17 -6.71
CA PHE A 149 1.37 -1.94 -6.72
C PHE A 149 0.93 -1.71 -8.15
N ALA A 150 -0.06 -2.44 -8.60
CA ALA A 150 -0.76 -2.18 -9.85
C ALA A 150 -2.10 -1.54 -9.50
N ASP A 151 -2.26 -0.27 -9.87
CA ASP A 151 -3.49 0.49 -9.74
C ASP A 151 -4.15 0.60 -11.12
N PHE A 152 -5.35 0.02 -11.26
CA PHE A 152 -6.02 -0.14 -12.55
C PHE A 152 -7.53 -0.27 -12.40
N THR A 153 -8.23 -0.01 -13.51
CA THR A 153 -9.65 -0.29 -13.67
C THR A 153 -9.83 -1.21 -14.88
N ALA A 154 -10.21 -2.47 -14.64
CA ALA A 154 -10.53 -3.39 -15.73
C ALA A 154 -11.91 -3.03 -16.32
N THR A 155 -12.09 -3.20 -17.64
CA THR A 155 -13.34 -2.81 -18.30
C THR A 155 -14.55 -3.50 -17.70
N GLY A 156 -15.49 -2.70 -17.18
CA GLY A 156 -16.71 -3.18 -16.53
C GLY A 156 -16.54 -3.66 -15.08
N ALA A 157 -15.41 -3.34 -14.44
CA ALA A 157 -15.14 -3.61 -13.03
C ALA A 157 -14.86 -2.31 -12.26
N ASP A 158 -14.87 -2.41 -10.94
CA ASP A 158 -14.45 -1.31 -10.06
C ASP A 158 -12.93 -1.16 -10.06
N ALA A 159 -12.45 0.04 -9.71
CA ALA A 159 -11.03 0.33 -9.56
C ALA A 159 -10.40 -0.56 -8.47
N LEU A 160 -9.19 -1.08 -8.74
CA LEU A 160 -8.47 -1.96 -7.84
C LEU A 160 -7.00 -1.59 -7.78
N THR A 161 -6.45 -1.63 -6.56
CA THR A 161 -5.00 -1.61 -6.35
C THR A 161 -4.56 -2.96 -5.80
N LEU A 162 -3.78 -3.73 -6.57
CA LEU A 162 -3.23 -5.02 -6.16
C LEU A 162 -1.73 -4.90 -5.87
N GLY A 163 -1.23 -5.65 -4.89
CA GLY A 163 0.18 -5.59 -4.49
C GLY A 163 0.88 -6.94 -4.49
N ALA A 164 2.08 -6.99 -5.06
CA ALA A 164 2.95 -8.16 -5.09
C ALA A 164 4.35 -7.81 -4.56
N ASP A 165 5.01 -8.77 -3.95
CA ASP A 165 6.39 -8.59 -3.47
C ASP A 165 7.39 -9.01 -4.55
N LEU A 166 8.41 -8.17 -4.75
CA LEU A 166 9.53 -8.41 -5.64
C LEU A 166 10.82 -8.46 -4.82
N SER A 167 11.51 -9.60 -4.82
CA SER A 167 12.81 -9.73 -4.17
C SER A 167 13.94 -9.28 -5.09
N VAL A 168 14.80 -8.38 -4.62
CA VAL A 168 15.95 -7.90 -5.39
C VAL A 168 17.25 -8.40 -4.77
N ASP A 169 17.92 -9.29 -5.48
CA ASP A 169 19.16 -9.93 -5.06
C ASP A 169 20.27 -8.91 -4.76
N GLY A 170 21.03 -9.21 -3.71
CA GLY A 170 22.21 -8.47 -3.29
C GLY A 170 22.25 -8.32 -1.77
N ARG A 171 23.18 -7.49 -1.28
CA ARG A 171 23.23 -7.13 0.13
C ARG A 171 22.56 -5.77 0.30
N PRO A 172 21.38 -5.69 0.94
CA PRO A 172 20.76 -4.41 1.23
C PRO A 172 21.61 -3.66 2.25
N GLU A 173 21.86 -2.39 1.99
CA GLU A 173 22.40 -1.48 2.99
C GLU A 173 21.30 -1.20 4.04
N PRO A 174 21.63 -1.16 5.34
CA PRO A 174 20.67 -0.79 6.37
C PRO A 174 20.10 0.62 6.10
N ALA A 175 18.79 0.70 5.99
CA ALA A 175 18.10 1.99 5.88
C ALA A 175 18.11 2.73 7.22
N THR A 176 18.34 4.04 7.17
CA THR A 176 18.06 4.91 8.32
C THR A 176 16.55 5.15 8.37
N PRO A 177 15.90 5.03 9.54
CA PRO A 177 14.48 5.37 9.66
C PRO A 177 14.21 6.78 9.16
N LEU A 178 13.17 6.95 8.34
CA LEU A 178 12.74 8.25 7.86
C LEU A 178 12.21 9.09 9.03
N ALA A 179 12.74 10.30 9.17
CA ALA A 179 12.23 11.27 10.11
C ALA A 179 10.98 11.94 9.54
N GLU A 180 10.11 12.43 10.42
CA GLU A 180 8.96 13.23 10.01
C GLU A 180 9.42 14.51 9.30
N ASN A 181 8.81 14.83 8.16
CA ASN A 181 9.08 16.01 7.38
C ASN A 181 7.86 16.47 6.59
N HIS A 182 7.64 17.79 6.59
CA HIS A 182 6.66 18.48 5.76
C HIS A 182 7.32 19.24 4.60
N THR A 183 8.64 19.24 4.53
CA THR A 183 9.39 19.87 3.45
C THR A 183 10.31 18.84 2.82
N ALA A 184 10.35 18.82 1.49
CA ALA A 184 11.19 17.97 0.68
C ALA A 184 12.03 18.82 -0.28
N THR A 185 13.32 18.51 -0.39
CA THR A 185 14.21 19.16 -1.35
C THR A 185 14.47 18.22 -2.52
N VAL A 186 14.19 18.67 -3.73
CA VAL A 186 14.41 17.91 -4.98
C VAL A 186 15.25 18.73 -5.93
N GLY A 187 16.58 18.62 -5.82
CA GLY A 187 17.49 19.50 -6.57
C GLY A 187 17.42 20.93 -6.04
N ASP A 188 17.06 21.87 -6.92
CA ASP A 188 16.83 23.29 -6.68
C ASP A 188 15.40 23.62 -6.21
N TYR A 189 14.54 22.60 -6.08
CA TYR A 189 13.17 22.76 -5.62
C TYR A 189 13.05 22.52 -4.12
N GLU A 190 12.27 23.38 -3.47
CA GLU A 190 11.72 23.14 -2.14
C GLU A 190 10.22 22.93 -2.28
N VAL A 191 9.73 21.80 -1.77
CA VAL A 191 8.32 21.43 -1.83
C VAL A 191 7.82 21.28 -0.41
N THR A 192 6.79 22.05 -0.05
CA THR A 192 6.21 22.04 1.30
C THR A 192 4.80 21.47 1.25
N LEU A 193 4.49 20.61 2.22
CA LEU A 193 3.20 19.96 2.44
C LEU A 193 2.52 20.57 3.66
N ASP A 194 1.45 21.31 3.43
CA ASP A 194 0.56 21.85 4.44
C ASP A 194 -0.68 20.97 4.62
N GLY A 195 -1.19 20.89 5.85
CA GLY A 195 -2.33 20.05 6.23
C GLY A 195 -1.94 18.87 7.11
N ASP A 196 -2.93 18.36 7.85
CA ASP A 196 -2.75 17.25 8.79
C ASP A 196 -3.65 16.08 8.40
N LEU A 197 -3.07 14.87 8.34
CA LEU A 197 -3.85 13.65 8.19
C LEU A 197 -4.62 13.34 9.48
N ARG A 198 -5.88 12.93 9.35
CA ARG A 198 -6.73 12.50 10.46
C ARG A 198 -7.41 11.17 10.12
N ALA A 199 -7.27 10.19 11.00
CA ALA A 199 -7.85 8.87 10.84
C ALA A 199 -9.37 8.93 10.63
N GLY A 200 -9.85 8.31 9.56
CA GLY A 200 -11.28 8.23 9.22
C GLY A 200 -11.88 9.52 8.63
N GLU A 201 -11.07 10.54 8.38
CA GLU A 201 -11.48 11.80 7.74
C GLU A 201 -10.79 11.97 6.40
N ASP A 202 -11.47 12.64 5.47
CA ASP A 202 -10.87 13.07 4.21
C ASP A 202 -10.14 14.41 4.46
N ALA A 203 -8.82 14.35 4.53
CA ALA A 203 -7.98 15.49 4.90
C ALA A 203 -7.53 16.26 3.66
N GLU A 204 -7.68 17.59 3.69
CA GLU A 204 -7.12 18.47 2.67
C GLU A 204 -5.60 18.65 2.92
N LEU A 205 -4.82 18.37 1.89
CA LEU A 205 -3.38 18.54 1.84
C LEU A 205 -3.06 19.55 0.74
N THR A 206 -2.29 20.57 1.04
CA THR A 206 -1.82 21.55 0.05
C THR A 206 -0.32 21.41 -0.13
N VAL A 207 0.11 21.19 -1.36
CA VAL A 207 1.53 21.18 -1.70
C VAL A 207 1.90 22.47 -2.39
N ARG A 208 2.92 23.15 -1.86
CA ARG A 208 3.52 24.34 -2.45
C ARG A 208 4.88 24.00 -3.07
N VAL A 209 5.08 24.40 -4.33
CA VAL A 209 6.35 24.19 -5.05
C VAL A 209 7.08 25.51 -5.24
N GLU A 210 8.33 25.58 -4.76
CA GLU A 210 9.23 26.71 -4.94
C GLU A 210 10.53 26.24 -5.58
N LYS A 211 11.16 27.10 -6.38
CA LYS A 211 12.46 26.87 -7.02
C LYS A 211 13.35 28.06 -6.72
N ASP A 212 14.52 27.81 -6.14
CA ASP A 212 15.46 28.86 -5.68
C ASP A 212 14.86 29.92 -4.71
N GLY A 213 13.73 29.59 -4.06
CA GLY A 213 13.01 30.47 -3.13
C GLY A 213 11.89 31.28 -3.79
N GLU A 214 11.64 31.10 -5.09
CA GLU A 214 10.52 31.69 -5.80
C GLU A 214 9.40 30.68 -6.05
N PRO A 215 8.11 31.06 -5.87
CA PRO A 215 6.99 30.18 -6.18
C PRO A 215 6.94 29.77 -7.67
N VAL A 216 6.78 28.47 -7.94
CA VAL A 216 6.61 27.93 -9.29
C VAL A 216 5.16 28.08 -9.71
N THR A 217 4.86 28.90 -10.71
CA THR A 217 3.46 29.20 -11.13
C THR A 217 3.17 28.73 -12.56
N ASP A 218 3.99 27.83 -13.09
CA ASP A 218 3.94 27.31 -14.45
C ASP A 218 4.24 25.79 -14.49
N LEU A 219 3.73 25.06 -13.49
CA LEU A 219 3.69 23.60 -13.50
C LEU A 219 3.02 23.10 -14.78
N GLN A 220 3.58 22.03 -15.32
CA GLN A 220 3.09 21.38 -16.53
C GLN A 220 2.15 20.24 -16.13
N PRO A 221 1.04 20.02 -16.85
CA PRO A 221 0.22 18.85 -16.64
C PRO A 221 1.02 17.58 -16.88
N TYR A 222 1.00 16.67 -15.91
CA TYR A 222 1.50 15.31 -15.99
C TYR A 222 0.39 14.38 -15.54
N LEU A 223 0.04 13.39 -16.39
CA LEU A 223 -1.08 12.48 -16.12
C LEU A 223 -2.41 13.24 -15.96
N GLY A 224 -2.58 14.31 -16.75
CA GLY A 224 -3.78 15.15 -16.73
C GLY A 224 -3.93 16.11 -15.52
N ALA A 225 -2.94 16.20 -14.62
CA ALA A 225 -2.98 17.07 -13.44
C ALA A 225 -1.65 17.79 -13.21
N TYR A 226 -1.64 18.84 -12.38
CA TYR A 226 -0.39 19.56 -12.03
C TYR A 226 0.44 18.88 -10.94
N GLY A 227 -0.09 17.82 -10.35
CA GLY A 227 0.64 16.92 -9.48
C GLY A 227 -0.13 15.62 -9.25
N HIS A 228 0.59 14.58 -8.86
CA HIS A 228 0.01 13.28 -8.53
C HIS A 228 0.63 12.78 -7.23
N LEU A 229 -0.22 12.47 -6.25
CA LEU A 229 0.20 12.18 -4.88
C LEU A 229 -0.15 10.73 -4.52
N VAL A 230 0.88 9.94 -4.22
CA VAL A 230 0.75 8.58 -3.69
C VAL A 230 0.98 8.62 -2.18
N ALA A 231 0.08 8.03 -1.40
CA ALA A 231 0.24 7.92 0.05
C ALA A 231 0.25 6.46 0.48
N LEU A 232 1.27 6.07 1.27
CA LEU A 232 1.49 4.72 1.75
C LEU A 232 1.57 4.70 3.28
N ARG A 233 0.86 3.78 3.92
CA ARG A 233 0.97 3.58 5.38
C ARG A 233 2.30 2.97 5.77
N GLY A 234 2.90 3.54 6.82
CA GLY A 234 4.08 3.00 7.47
C GLY A 234 3.81 1.60 8.05
N GLY A 235 4.74 0.67 7.80
CA GLY A 235 4.70 -0.70 8.31
C GLY A 235 4.23 -1.72 7.29
N ASP A 236 3.02 -1.58 6.75
CA ASP A 236 2.43 -2.55 5.82
C ASP A 236 2.33 -2.09 4.36
N LEU A 237 2.63 -0.82 4.09
CA LEU A 237 2.52 -0.19 2.78
C LEU A 237 1.09 -0.20 2.21
N ALA A 238 0.06 -0.12 3.07
CA ALA A 238 -1.30 0.09 2.60
C ALA A 238 -1.34 1.31 1.65
N TYR A 239 -1.81 1.09 0.42
CA TYR A 239 -2.00 2.13 -0.58
C TYR A 239 -3.29 2.88 -0.27
N LEU A 240 -3.21 4.21 -0.23
CA LEU A 240 -4.32 5.04 0.19
C LEU A 240 -4.96 5.77 -0.99
N HIS A 241 -6.25 6.05 -0.81
CA HIS A 241 -6.98 6.84 -1.78
C HIS A 241 -6.57 8.31 -1.64
N VAL A 242 -6.05 8.86 -2.74
CA VAL A 242 -5.76 10.28 -2.86
C VAL A 242 -6.40 10.80 -4.14
N HIS A 243 -7.05 11.96 -4.06
CA HIS A 243 -7.61 12.64 -5.23
C HIS A 243 -7.07 14.05 -5.36
N PRO A 244 -6.83 14.55 -6.58
CA PRO A 244 -6.50 15.95 -6.77
C PRO A 244 -7.70 16.83 -6.38
N GLY A 245 -7.41 17.92 -5.69
CA GLY A 245 -8.34 19.02 -5.49
C GLY A 245 -8.61 19.75 -6.80
N GLY A 246 -9.71 20.50 -6.86
CA GLY A 246 -10.21 21.14 -8.08
C GLY A 246 -9.39 22.35 -8.60
N SER A 247 -8.13 22.52 -8.16
CA SER A 247 -7.30 23.62 -8.66
C SER A 247 -6.99 23.41 -10.14
N THR A 248 -7.27 24.44 -10.94
CA THR A 248 -6.96 24.47 -12.38
C THR A 248 -5.78 25.39 -12.70
N GLU A 249 -5.18 25.99 -11.67
CA GLU A 249 -4.04 26.86 -11.78
C GLU A 249 -2.74 26.03 -11.81
N PRO A 250 -1.75 26.41 -12.65
CA PRO A 250 -0.47 25.71 -12.77
C PRO A 250 0.49 25.97 -11.58
N GLY A 251 -0.04 26.06 -10.36
CA GLY A 251 0.72 26.35 -9.14
C GLY A 251 0.58 27.79 -8.63
N PRO A 252 1.26 28.13 -7.51
CA PRO A 252 2.28 27.31 -6.83
C PRO A 252 1.72 26.25 -5.90
N GLU A 253 0.41 26.27 -5.67
CA GLU A 253 -0.28 25.35 -4.79
C GLU A 253 -1.07 24.30 -5.59
N VAL A 254 -0.92 23.04 -5.19
CA VAL A 254 -1.71 21.91 -5.69
C VAL A 254 -2.34 21.24 -4.48
N THR A 255 -3.67 21.18 -4.46
CA THR A 255 -4.43 20.60 -3.37
C THR A 255 -4.73 19.14 -3.66
N PHE A 256 -4.77 18.31 -2.62
CA PHE A 256 -5.17 16.92 -2.63
C PHE A 256 -6.10 16.64 -1.46
N TYR A 257 -6.92 15.60 -1.58
CA TYR A 257 -7.70 15.04 -0.49
C TYR A 257 -7.24 13.61 -0.25
N ALA A 258 -6.93 13.28 1.00
CA ALA A 258 -6.42 11.97 1.39
C ALA A 258 -7.16 11.45 2.63
N ALA A 259 -7.70 10.24 2.51
CA ALA A 259 -8.32 9.54 3.62
C ALA A 259 -7.36 8.47 4.18
N VAL A 260 -7.03 8.58 5.47
CA VAL A 260 -6.20 7.59 6.17
C VAL A 260 -7.07 6.68 7.06
N PRO A 261 -6.87 5.36 7.05
CA PRO A 261 -7.72 4.41 7.78
C PRO A 261 -7.44 4.38 9.29
N SER A 262 -6.29 4.89 9.73
CA SER A 262 -5.85 4.78 11.13
C SER A 262 -4.85 5.88 11.49
N ASP A 263 -4.62 6.09 12.79
CA ASP A 263 -3.45 6.82 13.22
C ASP A 263 -2.16 6.05 12.88
N GLY A 264 -1.07 6.78 12.66
CA GLY A 264 0.18 6.17 12.23
C GLY A 264 1.07 7.12 11.44
N THR A 265 2.19 6.58 10.96
CA THR A 265 3.10 7.28 10.04
C THR A 265 2.71 6.95 8.60
N TYR A 266 2.78 7.94 7.72
CA TYR A 266 2.45 7.83 6.32
C TYR A 266 3.59 8.42 5.48
N HIS A 267 3.91 7.77 4.38
CA HIS A 267 4.91 8.23 3.41
C HIS A 267 4.20 8.65 2.14
N LEU A 268 4.36 9.92 1.78
CA LEU A 268 3.70 10.55 0.66
C LEU A 268 4.72 10.89 -0.42
N TYR A 269 4.37 10.66 -1.68
CA TYR A 269 5.22 10.91 -2.84
C TYR A 269 4.44 11.76 -3.84
N LEU A 270 4.87 12.99 -4.03
CA LEU A 270 4.30 13.90 -5.02
C LEU A 270 5.16 13.87 -6.27
N ASP A 271 4.56 13.43 -7.38
CA ASP A 271 5.07 13.70 -8.71
C ASP A 271 4.57 15.06 -9.20
N PHE A 272 5.48 15.90 -9.68
CA PHE A 272 5.16 17.17 -10.35
C PHE A 272 6.07 17.38 -11.56
N GLN A 273 5.58 18.10 -12.57
CA GLN A 273 6.35 18.38 -13.78
C GLN A 273 6.63 19.88 -13.91
N HIS A 274 7.90 20.22 -14.09
CA HIS A 274 8.37 21.56 -14.37
C HIS A 274 9.61 21.52 -15.27
N ASP A 275 9.74 22.45 -16.21
CA ASP A 275 10.80 22.46 -17.23
C ASP A 275 10.91 21.15 -18.06
N GLY A 276 9.77 20.47 -18.29
CA GLY A 276 9.69 19.22 -19.05
C GLY A 276 10.15 17.98 -18.30
N VAL A 277 10.52 18.11 -17.03
CA VAL A 277 11.06 17.02 -16.20
C VAL A 277 10.10 16.71 -15.07
N VAL A 278 9.74 15.43 -14.93
CA VAL A 278 8.97 14.92 -13.78
C VAL A 278 9.91 14.71 -12.61
N ARG A 279 9.48 15.13 -11.42
CA ARG A 279 10.22 15.05 -10.17
C ARG A 279 9.32 14.50 -9.09
N THR A 280 9.91 13.74 -8.16
CA THR A 280 9.20 13.19 -7.00
C THR A 280 9.71 13.85 -5.72
N ALA A 281 8.80 14.49 -4.98
CA ALA A 281 9.04 14.97 -3.62
C ALA A 281 8.47 13.98 -2.60
N ALA A 282 9.23 13.66 -1.54
CA ALA A 282 8.85 12.66 -0.55
C ALA A 282 8.68 13.25 0.85
N PHE A 283 7.56 12.91 1.48
CA PHE A 283 7.18 13.37 2.82
C PHE A 283 6.93 12.18 3.73
N THR A 284 7.20 12.36 5.02
CA THR A 284 6.85 11.44 6.09
C THR A 284 6.07 12.22 7.12
N VAL A 285 4.78 11.93 7.26
CA VAL A 285 3.88 12.66 8.16
C VAL A 285 3.19 11.69 9.12
N ARG A 286 2.60 12.22 10.19
CA ARG A 286 1.84 11.42 11.16
C ARG A 286 0.38 11.84 11.20
N SER A 287 -0.52 10.84 11.20
CA SER A 287 -1.90 11.03 11.63
C SER A 287 -1.98 10.97 13.15
N GLY A 288 -2.77 11.85 13.74
CA GLY A 288 -3.05 11.87 15.19
C GLY A 288 -2.05 12.64 16.05
N GLY A 289 -1.09 13.35 15.44
CA GLY A 289 -0.26 14.33 16.16
C GLY A 289 -1.07 15.57 16.51
N HIS A 290 -1.16 15.93 17.79
CA HIS A 290 -1.49 17.30 18.18
C HIS A 290 -0.21 18.16 18.05
N PRO A 291 -0.31 19.42 17.61
CA PRO A 291 0.79 20.37 17.74
C PRO A 291 1.23 20.56 19.21
#